data_AF-A0A2V7W1R0-F1
#
_entry.id   AF-A0A2V7W1R0-F1
#
_cell.length_a   1.000
_cell.length_b   1.000
_cell.length_c   1.000
_cell.angle_alpha   90.00
_cell.angle_beta   90.00
_cell.angle_gamma   90.00
#
_symmetry.space_group_name_H-M   'P 1'
#
loop_
_entity.id
_entity.type
_entity.pdbx_description
1 polymer ?
#
loop_
_entity_poly.entity_id
_entity_poly.type
_entity_poly.pdbx_seq_one_letter_code
_entity_poly.pdbx_strand_id
1 'polypeptide(L)'
;MKRFLFFLAVGSFAASLAAQPATLPPRESGTPETVSVTGTSRVSLTPDRFSFNVGVQTQAPTVEEAVNENNTRVAAVIAALKKAGATDQEIRTSGFSVYPQQNYVQ
;
A
#
# COMPACT_ATOMS: atom_id res chain seq x y z
N MET A 1 -78.70 -47.25 -59.71
CA MET A 1 -78.30 -47.67 -61.08
C MET A 1 -76.88 -48.24 -60.97
N LYS A 2 -76.75 -49.56 -60.72
CA LYS A 2 -76.12 -50.54 -61.64
C LYS A 2 -74.84 -49.97 -62.30
N ARG A 3 -73.62 -50.29 -61.86
CA ARG A 3 -72.90 -51.56 -62.12
C ARG A 3 -71.52 -51.63 -61.41
N PHE A 4 -71.23 -52.79 -60.81
CA PHE A 4 -69.99 -53.64 -60.88
C PHE A 4 -68.60 -52.99 -60.90
N LEU A 5 -67.50 -53.55 -60.35
CA LEU A 5 -67.13 -54.57 -59.33
C LEU A 5 -65.62 -54.82 -59.57
N PHE A 6 -64.87 -55.14 -58.51
CA PHE A 6 -63.56 -55.81 -58.48
C PHE A 6 -62.32 -55.03 -58.98
N PHE A 7 -61.11 -55.18 -58.45
CA PHE A 7 -60.38 -56.04 -57.49
C PHE A 7 -59.08 -55.20 -57.17
N LEU A 8 -58.31 -55.27 -56.08
CA LEU A 8 -57.56 -56.39 -55.52
C LEU A 8 -56.62 -55.82 -54.43
N ALA A 9 -56.36 -56.63 -53.40
CA ALA A 9 -55.11 -56.77 -52.63
C ALA A 9 -54.55 -55.53 -51.86
N VAL A 10 -54.66 -55.51 -50.52
CA VAL A 10 -53.76 -56.18 -49.54
C VAL A 10 -52.46 -55.39 -49.33
N GLY A 11 -52.22 -55.02 -48.07
CA GLY A 11 -50.87 -54.71 -47.61
C GLY A 11 -50.80 -53.71 -46.47
N SER A 12 -51.15 -54.15 -45.26
CA SER A 12 -50.75 -53.46 -44.04
C SER A 12 -49.23 -53.32 -44.00
N PHE A 13 -48.74 -52.08 -43.89
CA PHE A 13 -47.43 -51.81 -43.32
C PHE A 13 -47.56 -50.60 -42.40
N ALA A 14 -47.65 -50.88 -41.10
CA ALA A 14 -47.66 -49.87 -40.06
C ALA A 14 -46.26 -49.22 -39.98
N ALA A 15 -46.08 -48.11 -40.69
CA ALA A 15 -44.94 -47.24 -40.50
C ALA A 15 -45.16 -46.38 -39.24
N SER A 16 -44.85 -46.94 -38.07
CA SER A 16 -44.74 -46.16 -36.84
C SER A 16 -43.49 -45.29 -36.94
N LEU A 17 -43.70 -44.02 -37.29
CA LEU A 17 -42.67 -42.99 -37.31
C LEU A 17 -42.42 -42.54 -35.85
N ALA A 18 -41.67 -43.34 -35.10
CA ALA A 18 -41.22 -42.95 -33.76
C ALA A 18 -40.10 -41.91 -33.89
N ALA A 19 -40.43 -40.67 -33.54
CA ALA A 19 -39.51 -39.56 -33.40
C ALA A 19 -38.37 -39.91 -32.43
N GLN A 20 -37.13 -39.94 -32.92
CA GLN A 20 -35.96 -40.01 -32.05
C GLN A 20 -35.70 -38.61 -31.49
N PRO A 21 -35.56 -38.43 -30.16
CA PRO A 21 -35.10 -37.16 -29.61
C PRO A 21 -33.62 -36.99 -29.99
N ALA A 22 -33.32 -35.94 -30.76
CA ALA A 22 -31.95 -35.55 -31.04
C ALA A 22 -31.27 -35.15 -29.73
N THR A 23 -30.34 -35.96 -29.24
CA THR A 23 -29.45 -35.58 -28.15
C THR A 23 -28.44 -34.56 -28.70
N LEU A 24 -28.63 -33.29 -28.32
CA LEU A 24 -27.67 -32.24 -28.61
C LEU A 24 -26.37 -32.55 -27.87
N PRO A 25 -25.19 -32.42 -28.52
CA PRO A 25 -23.92 -32.61 -27.83
C PRO A 25 -23.79 -31.57 -26.70
N PRO A 26 -23.12 -31.91 -25.58
CA PRO A 26 -22.85 -30.95 -24.51
C PRO A 26 -22.11 -29.75 -25.10
N ARG A 27 -22.66 -28.55 -24.93
CA ARG A 27 -21.89 -27.33 -25.23
C ARG A 27 -20.75 -27.28 -24.24
N GLU A 28 -19.53 -27.45 -24.73
CA GLU A 28 -18.34 -27.17 -23.94
C GLU A 28 -18.45 -25.73 -23.42
N SER A 29 -18.45 -25.58 -22.11
CA SER A 29 -18.39 -24.28 -21.46
C SER A 29 -17.12 -23.59 -21.93
N GLY A 30 -17.26 -22.67 -22.89
CA GLY A 30 -16.15 -21.90 -23.44
C GLY A 30 -15.33 -21.29 -22.31
N THR A 31 -14.01 -21.32 -22.47
CA THR A 31 -13.05 -20.74 -21.53
C THR A 31 -13.48 -19.31 -21.19
N PRO A 32 -13.53 -18.91 -19.90
CA PRO A 32 -14.04 -17.60 -19.53
C PRO A 32 -13.19 -16.48 -20.17
N GLU A 33 -13.86 -15.57 -20.89
CA GLU A 33 -13.29 -14.35 -21.45
C GLU A 33 -12.66 -13.52 -20.31
N THR A 34 -11.34 -13.54 -20.20
CA THR A 34 -10.60 -12.91 -19.09
C THR A 34 -9.72 -11.79 -19.62
N VAL A 35 -9.87 -10.60 -19.05
CA VAL A 35 -8.97 -9.46 -19.31
C VAL A 35 -8.08 -9.28 -18.09
N SER A 36 -6.77 -9.50 -18.27
CA SER A 36 -5.78 -9.27 -17.23
C SER A 36 -5.02 -7.97 -17.53
N VAL A 37 -4.95 -7.09 -16.54
CA VAL A 37 -4.24 -5.82 -16.64
C VAL A 37 -3.20 -5.76 -15.54
N THR A 38 -1.96 -5.46 -15.90
CA THR A 38 -0.90 -5.19 -14.94
C THR A 38 -0.64 -3.69 -14.91
N GLY A 39 -0.90 -3.07 -13.77
CA GLY A 39 -0.60 -1.66 -13.53
C GLY A 39 0.63 -1.53 -12.64
N THR A 40 1.60 -0.71 -13.07
CA THR A 40 2.70 -0.27 -12.21
C THR A 40 2.54 1.22 -11.95
N SER A 41 2.52 1.63 -10.67
CA SER A 41 2.53 3.04 -10.28
C SER A 41 3.87 3.40 -9.64
N ARG A 42 4.35 4.59 -9.95
CA ARG A 42 5.51 5.21 -9.30
C ARG A 42 5.10 6.59 -8.85
N VAL A 43 5.29 6.88 -7.57
CA VAL A 43 5.05 8.19 -6.99
C VAL A 43 6.40 8.74 -6.54
N SER A 44 6.74 9.91 -7.03
CA SER A 44 7.91 10.68 -6.59
C SER A 44 7.39 11.87 -5.80
N LEU A 45 7.81 11.98 -4.54
CA LEU A 45 7.50 13.12 -3.67
C LEU A 45 8.79 13.82 -3.28
N THR A 46 8.74 15.14 -3.20
CA THR A 46 9.83 15.92 -2.63
C THR A 46 9.73 15.83 -1.10
N PRO A 47 10.81 15.55 -0.36
CA PRO A 47 10.80 15.59 1.09
C PRO A 47 10.42 16.99 1.61
N ASP A 48 9.48 17.05 2.55
CA ASP A 48 8.89 18.29 3.08
C ASP A 48 9.21 18.53 4.56
N ARG A 49 9.94 17.60 5.22
CA ARG A 49 10.36 17.72 6.61
C ARG A 49 11.82 17.35 6.79
N PHE A 50 12.50 18.07 7.67
CA PHE A 50 13.88 17.82 8.06
C PHE A 50 14.00 17.82 9.58
N SER A 51 14.68 16.81 10.12
CA SER A 51 14.95 16.69 11.55
C SER A 51 16.46 16.61 11.76
N PHE A 52 16.98 17.45 12.65
CA PHE A 52 18.38 17.45 13.04
C PHE A 52 18.50 17.55 14.56
N ASN A 53 19.61 17.06 15.10
CA ASN A 53 19.92 17.15 16.52
C ASN A 53 21.11 18.08 16.71
N VAL A 54 21.03 18.98 17.69
CA VAL A 54 22.12 19.87 18.07
C VAL A 54 22.47 19.60 19.53
N GLY A 55 23.74 19.33 19.79
CA GLY A 55 24.27 19.19 21.14
C GLY A 55 25.06 20.43 21.55
N VAL A 56 24.91 20.86 22.80
CA VAL A 56 25.74 21.91 23.41
C VAL A 56 26.52 21.29 24.56
N GLN A 57 27.85 21.30 24.45
CA GLN A 57 28.75 20.82 25.49
C GLN A 57 29.53 22.00 26.09
N THR A 58 29.60 22.02 27.41
CA THR A 58 30.39 22.99 28.19
C THR A 58 31.23 22.23 29.21
N GLN A 59 32.38 22.80 29.53
CA GLN A 59 33.30 22.26 30.53
C GLN A 59 33.76 23.43 31.39
N ALA A 60 33.62 23.30 32.70
CA ALA A 60 34.07 24.30 33.66
C ALA A 60 34.63 23.62 34.93
N PRO A 61 35.40 24.34 35.74
CA PRO A 61 35.95 23.80 36.99
C PRO A 61 34.87 23.38 37.99
N THR A 62 33.73 24.09 38.01
CA THR A 62 32.59 23.76 38.85
C THR A 62 31.39 23.32 38.01
N VAL A 63 30.53 22.48 38.61
CA VAL A 63 29.28 22.04 37.97
C VAL A 63 28.36 23.23 37.72
N GLU A 64 28.27 24.16 38.68
CA GLU A 64 27.40 25.33 38.59
C GLU A 64 27.77 26.23 37.41
N GLU A 65 29.06 26.55 37.25
CA GLU A 65 29.56 27.32 36.11
C GLU A 65 29.29 26.60 34.78
N ALA A 66 29.57 25.29 34.72
CA ALA A 66 29.38 24.50 33.50
C ALA A 66 27.91 24.51 33.05
N VAL A 67 26.97 24.39 33.99
CA VAL A 67 25.53 24.36 33.71
C VAL A 67 25.01 25.75 33.35
N ASN A 68 25.41 26.80 34.08
CA ASN A 68 25.00 28.18 33.76
C ASN A 68 25.50 28.62 32.38
N GLU A 69 26.73 28.28 32.04
CA GLU A 69 27.28 28.52 30.71
C GLU A 69 26.52 27.71 29.64
N ASN A 70 26.18 26.45 29.94
CA ASN A 70 25.41 25.61 29.02
C ASN A 70 24.04 26.22 28.72
N ASN A 71 23.31 26.61 29.76
CA ASN A 71 21.99 27.21 29.65
C ASN A 71 22.03 28.48 28.79
N THR A 72 23.05 29.32 28.98
CA THR A 72 23.25 30.53 28.19
C THR A 72 23.49 30.21 26.71
N ARG A 73 24.34 29.22 26.41
CA ARG A 73 24.63 28.80 25.03
C ARG A 73 23.43 28.15 24.36
N VAL A 74 22.68 27.31 25.07
CA VAL A 74 21.44 26.69 24.58
C VAL A 74 20.40 27.77 24.25
N ALA A 75 20.22 28.76 25.12
CA ALA A 75 19.31 29.87 24.85
C ALA A 75 19.71 30.66 23.58
N ALA A 76 21.01 30.88 23.36
CA ALA A 76 21.51 31.54 22.16
C ALA A 76 21.26 30.71 20.88
N VAL A 77 21.46 29.39 20.94
CA VAL A 77 21.14 28.48 19.82
C VAL A 77 19.65 28.51 19.50
N ILE A 78 18.79 28.41 20.52
CA ILE A 78 17.34 28.48 20.34
C ILE A 78 16.95 29.82 19.71
N ALA A 79 17.50 30.94 20.18
CA ALA A 79 17.23 32.25 19.61
C ALA A 79 17.66 32.36 18.14
N ALA A 80 18.81 31.78 17.77
CA ALA A 80 19.28 31.73 16.39
C ALA A 80 18.34 30.90 15.50
N LEU A 81 17.86 29.76 15.99
CA LEU A 81 16.90 28.91 15.27
C LEU A 81 15.56 29.62 15.07
N LYS A 82 15.05 30.30 16.10
CA LYS A 82 13.83 31.12 15.97
C LYS A 82 14.00 32.23 14.95
N LYS A 83 15.15 32.89 14.95
CA LYS A 83 15.49 33.93 13.94
C LYS A 83 15.58 33.37 12.52
N ALA A 84 15.99 32.10 12.37
CA ALA A 84 16.02 31.40 11.10
C ALA A 84 14.63 30.91 10.63
N GLY A 85 13.58 31.07 11.43
CA GLY A 85 12.20 30.76 11.08
C GLY A 85 11.61 29.53 11.77
N ALA A 86 12.35 28.87 12.67
CA ALA A 86 11.81 27.78 13.46
C ALA A 86 10.78 28.29 14.49
N THR A 87 9.70 27.54 14.67
CA THR A 87 8.67 27.82 15.68
C THR A 87 8.96 27.09 16.99
N ASP A 88 8.40 27.58 18.09
CA ASP A 88 8.58 26.98 19.42
C ASP A 88 8.10 25.53 19.50
N GLN A 89 7.15 25.13 18.64
CA GLN A 89 6.63 23.76 18.58
C GLN A 89 7.59 22.78 17.87
N GLU A 90 8.49 23.29 17.04
CA GLU A 90 9.48 22.50 16.29
C GLU A 90 10.77 22.28 17.07
N ILE A 91 11.00 23.06 18.14
CA ILE A 91 12.19 22.97 18.97
C ILE A 91 11.89 22.11 20.19
N ARG A 92 12.62 21.00 20.33
CA ARG A 92 12.53 20.11 21.49
C ARG A 92 13.91 19.83 22.05
N THR A 93 14.11 20.12 23.33
CA THR A 93 15.31 19.71 24.05
C THR A 93 15.16 18.25 24.48
N SER A 94 16.09 17.39 24.04
CA SER A 94 16.12 15.97 24.40
C SER A 94 17.39 15.64 25.17
N GLY A 95 17.25 15.41 26.47
CA GLY A 95 18.31 14.93 27.34
C GLY A 95 19.23 16.04 27.87
N PHE A 96 19.48 15.99 29.18
CA PHE A 96 20.50 16.77 29.85
C PHE A 96 21.36 15.78 30.63
N SER A 97 22.68 15.90 30.52
CA SER A 97 23.61 15.00 31.19
C SER A 97 24.86 15.76 31.59
N VAL A 98 25.34 15.49 32.80
CA VAL A 98 26.54 16.11 33.36
C VAL A 98 27.43 14.99 33.86
N TYR A 99 28.69 15.00 33.44
CA TYR A 99 29.68 14.01 33.83
C TYR A 99 30.95 14.72 34.31
N PRO A 100 31.59 14.24 35.39
CA PRO A 100 32.92 14.70 35.74
C PRO A 100 33.89 14.39 34.60
N GLN A 101 34.79 15.31 34.29
CA GLN A 101 35.86 15.10 33.33
C GLN A 101 37.19 15.07 34.09
N GLN A 102 37.86 13.93 34.05
CA GLN A 102 39.19 13.77 34.60
C GLN A 102 40.18 13.72 33.43
N ASN A 103 41.07 14.72 33.34
CA ASN A 103 42.18 14.66 32.39
C ASN A 103 43.25 13.73 32.96
N TYR A 104 43.27 12.49 32.49
CA TYR A 104 44.39 11.58 32.74
C TYR A 104 45.50 11.93 31.74
N VAL A 105 46.53 12.64 32.22
CA VAL A 105 47.80 12.78 31.48
C VAL A 105 48.57 11.47 31.65
N GLN A 106 48.82 10.77 30.54
CA GLN A 106 49.68 9.58 30.50
C GLN A 106 51.15 9.97 30.58
#